data_AF-A0A1D8S5U8-F1
#
_entry.id   AF-A0A1D8S5U8-F1
#
_cell.length_a   1.000
_cell.length_b   1.000
_cell.length_c   1.000
_cell.angle_alpha   90.00
_cell.angle_beta   90.00
_cell.angle_gamma   90.00
#
_symmetry.space_group_name_H-M   'P 1'
#
loop_
_entity.id
_entity.type
_entity.pdbx_description
1 polymer ?
#
loop_
_entity_poly.entity_id
_entity_poly.type
_entity_poly.pdbx_seq_one_letter_code
_entity_poly.pdbx_strand_id
1 'polypeptide(L)'
;MTLPNRSHSYREFIDPSEPMYISDRDILAKLVEFEHASPGELSQQRFRENVIRLQLRDLNRIGLVQSLSHDTYEMTDFGRSVSEGEESLPSKDGLFMVAEIDDRTFPDSNWHLNDFSNLDGETIIAVNFDIIDDSAEEYGWIQDSPEKTRHKIGNVSETDLNRIMREFPTHEPIPQQSAHWVRAIAGLHFFPDANHRTAMNTLSVLYRTLMDGPLPIGDNIGRVVLESKIARVLLTDVRFDTLWKRDALYQVWHRYFRRVLCGDGDKRHEPPEHKLRLILNYAREIL
;
A
#
# COMPACT_ATOMS: atom_id res chain seq x y z
N MET A 1 23.45 4.11 7.85
CA MET A 1 23.18 2.97 8.74
C MET A 1 22.39 1.96 7.94
N THR A 2 22.96 0.79 7.67
CA THR A 2 22.18 -0.34 7.15
C THR A 2 21.30 -0.84 8.29
N LEU A 3 19.98 -0.77 8.10
CA LEU A 3 19.03 -1.33 9.04
C LEU A 3 19.27 -2.86 9.12
N PRO A 4 19.12 -3.48 10.31
CA PRO A 4 19.35 -4.92 10.46
C PRO A 4 18.48 -5.73 9.51
N ASN A 5 18.94 -6.94 9.16
CA ASN A 5 18.27 -7.88 8.26
C ASN A 5 16.84 -8.13 8.78
N ARG A 6 15.84 -7.49 8.19
CA ARG A 6 14.45 -7.47 8.65
C ARG A 6 13.60 -8.13 7.58
N SER A 7 12.91 -9.20 7.97
CA SER A 7 11.81 -9.86 7.27
C SER A 7 11.22 -9.05 6.11
N HIS A 8 11.51 -9.46 4.87
CA HIS A 8 11.15 -8.70 3.66
C HIS A 8 9.83 -9.19 3.03
N SER A 9 9.30 -10.32 3.49
CA SER A 9 8.02 -10.85 2.99
C SER A 9 6.89 -10.58 3.96
N TYR A 10 5.73 -10.13 3.46
CA TYR A 10 4.53 -10.00 4.28
C TYR A 10 4.14 -11.33 4.97
N ARG A 11 4.55 -12.47 4.37
CA ARG A 11 4.27 -13.82 4.88
C ARG A 11 4.90 -14.11 6.23
N GLU A 12 6.07 -13.53 6.53
CA GLU A 12 6.76 -13.71 7.81
C GLU A 12 6.01 -13.06 8.99
N PHE A 13 5.06 -12.16 8.70
CA PHE A 13 4.19 -11.53 9.71
C PHE A 13 2.87 -12.27 9.93
N ILE A 14 2.61 -13.32 9.15
CA ILE A 14 1.41 -14.14 9.28
C ILE A 14 1.69 -15.18 10.36
N ASP A 15 0.96 -15.07 11.48
CA ASP A 15 0.92 -16.09 12.51
C ASP A 15 -0.47 -16.75 12.50
N PRO A 16 -0.63 -17.95 11.94
CA PRO A 16 -1.92 -18.65 11.92
C PRO A 16 -2.51 -18.96 13.31
N SER A 17 -1.73 -18.85 14.39
CA SER A 17 -2.23 -18.99 15.76
C SER A 17 -2.94 -17.72 16.27
N GLU A 18 -2.65 -16.56 15.69
CA GLU A 18 -3.28 -15.29 16.02
C GLU A 18 -4.66 -15.18 15.35
N PRO A 19 -5.69 -14.68 16.04
CA PRO A 19 -7.09 -14.78 15.61
C PRO A 19 -7.44 -13.96 14.36
N MET A 20 -6.53 -13.08 13.93
CA MET A 20 -6.69 -12.15 12.80
C MET A 20 -6.10 -12.66 11.48
N TYR A 21 -5.36 -13.77 11.51
CA TYR A 21 -4.76 -14.40 10.33
C TYR A 21 -5.43 -15.72 10.00
N ILE A 22 -5.30 -16.13 8.74
CA ILE A 22 -5.79 -17.40 8.22
C ILE A 22 -4.67 -18.05 7.41
N SER A 23 -4.50 -19.37 7.55
CA SER A 23 -3.47 -20.09 6.81
C SER A 23 -3.84 -20.22 5.32
N ASP A 24 -2.86 -20.50 4.48
CA ASP A 24 -3.11 -20.74 3.05
C ASP A 24 -4.00 -21.98 2.84
N ARG A 25 -3.79 -23.04 3.65
CA ARG A 25 -4.63 -24.25 3.62
C ARG A 25 -6.07 -23.96 4.01
N ASP A 26 -6.30 -23.11 5.01
CA ASP A 26 -7.66 -22.73 5.41
C ASP A 26 -8.34 -21.84 4.35
N ILE A 27 -7.58 -21.00 3.66
CA ILE A 27 -8.07 -20.26 2.48
C ILE A 27 -8.54 -21.24 1.40
N LEU A 28 -7.74 -22.25 1.07
CA LEU A 28 -8.13 -23.28 0.09
C LEU A 28 -9.38 -24.03 0.57
N ALA A 29 -9.42 -24.50 1.81
CA ALA A 29 -10.58 -25.19 2.37
C ALA A 29 -11.87 -24.36 2.23
N LYS A 30 -11.81 -23.04 2.48
CA LYS A 30 -12.93 -22.14 2.25
C LYS A 30 -13.32 -22.05 0.77
N LEU A 31 -12.36 -21.97 -0.16
CA LEU A 31 -12.67 -21.91 -1.59
C LEU A 31 -13.37 -23.18 -2.11
N VAL A 32 -13.17 -24.35 -1.48
CA VAL A 32 -13.95 -25.56 -1.80
C VAL A 32 -15.44 -25.35 -1.50
N GLU A 33 -15.78 -24.60 -0.46
CA GLU A 33 -17.17 -24.36 -0.03
C GLU A 33 -17.89 -23.33 -0.92
N PHE A 34 -17.19 -22.32 -1.42
CA PHE A 34 -17.80 -21.15 -2.08
C PHE A 34 -17.81 -21.18 -3.62
N GLU A 35 -17.22 -22.21 -4.26
CA GLU A 35 -16.91 -22.30 -5.71
C GLU A 35 -15.93 -21.21 -6.18
N HIS A 36 -16.24 -19.93 -5.90
CA HIS A 36 -15.38 -18.78 -6.05
C HIS A 36 -15.57 -17.79 -4.88
N ALA A 37 -14.52 -17.04 -4.51
CA ALA A 37 -14.62 -16.01 -3.46
C ALA A 37 -13.67 -14.83 -3.68
N SER A 38 -14.07 -13.68 -3.16
CA SER A 38 -13.22 -12.50 -2.98
C SER A 38 -12.48 -12.52 -1.63
N PRO A 39 -11.38 -11.76 -1.48
CA PRO A 39 -10.73 -11.60 -0.19
C PRO A 39 -11.70 -11.10 0.90
N GLY A 40 -12.64 -10.23 0.54
CA GLY A 40 -13.66 -9.72 1.46
C GLY A 40 -14.58 -10.82 1.98
N GLU A 41 -15.06 -11.71 1.11
CA GLU A 41 -15.88 -12.87 1.50
C GLU A 41 -15.10 -13.86 2.37
N LEU A 42 -13.85 -14.16 2.01
CA LEU A 42 -12.97 -15.04 2.79
C LEU A 42 -12.60 -14.46 4.15
N SER A 43 -12.49 -13.13 4.23
CA SER A 43 -12.16 -12.43 5.47
C SER A 43 -13.24 -12.58 6.54
N GLN A 44 -14.51 -12.69 6.13
CA GLN A 44 -15.68 -12.76 7.00
C GLN A 44 -15.69 -11.69 8.11
N GLN A 45 -15.12 -10.51 7.85
CA GLN A 45 -14.91 -9.42 8.83
C GLN A 45 -14.09 -9.81 10.08
N ARG A 46 -13.44 -10.97 10.06
CA ARG A 46 -12.61 -11.49 11.15
C ARG A 46 -11.13 -11.40 10.82
N PHE A 47 -10.78 -11.82 9.62
CA PHE A 47 -9.39 -11.90 9.17
C PHE A 47 -8.97 -10.63 8.43
N ARG A 48 -7.67 -10.38 8.36
CA ARG A 48 -7.14 -9.23 7.64
C ARG A 48 -7.30 -9.41 6.13
N GLU A 49 -8.28 -8.73 5.54
CA GLU A 49 -8.60 -8.81 4.10
C GLU A 49 -7.38 -8.55 3.20
N ASN A 50 -6.56 -7.54 3.53
CA ASN A 50 -5.36 -7.23 2.73
C ASN A 50 -4.36 -8.38 2.71
N VAL A 51 -4.22 -9.09 3.82
CA VAL A 51 -3.30 -10.22 3.93
C VAL A 51 -3.82 -11.39 3.10
N ILE A 52 -5.11 -11.69 3.19
CA ILE A 52 -5.77 -12.70 2.35
C ILE A 52 -5.59 -12.37 0.86
N ARG A 53 -5.73 -11.09 0.50
CA ARG A 53 -5.53 -10.63 -0.87
C ARG A 53 -4.10 -10.88 -1.38
N LEU A 54 -3.09 -10.65 -0.54
CA LEU A 54 -1.70 -10.98 -0.87
C LEU A 54 -1.49 -12.51 -0.93
N GLN A 55 -2.06 -13.26 0.00
CA GLN A 55 -2.02 -14.74 -0.01
C GLN A 55 -2.61 -15.31 -1.29
N LEU A 56 -3.80 -14.87 -1.70
CA LEU A 56 -4.45 -15.31 -2.94
C LEU A 56 -3.62 -15.00 -4.20
N ARG A 57 -2.90 -13.87 -4.22
CA ARG A 57 -1.99 -13.55 -5.33
C ARG A 57 -0.83 -14.55 -5.41
N ASP A 58 -0.26 -14.91 -4.26
CA ASP A 58 0.79 -15.92 -4.20
C ASP A 58 0.27 -17.32 -4.53
N LEU A 59 -0.92 -17.70 -4.04
CA LEU A 59 -1.56 -18.96 -4.37
C LEU A 59 -1.88 -19.06 -5.87
N ASN A 60 -2.32 -17.95 -6.48
CA ASN A 60 -2.56 -17.87 -7.91
C ASN A 60 -1.27 -18.10 -8.70
N ARG A 61 -0.17 -17.54 -8.20
CA ARG A 61 1.14 -17.66 -8.82
C ARG A 61 1.69 -19.09 -8.81
N ILE A 62 1.53 -19.81 -7.70
CA ILE A 62 1.91 -21.23 -7.61
C ILE A 62 0.84 -22.18 -8.19
N GLY A 63 -0.20 -21.63 -8.85
CA GLY A 63 -1.18 -22.38 -9.60
C GLY A 63 -2.27 -23.07 -8.79
N LEU A 64 -2.40 -22.77 -7.48
CA LEU A 64 -3.41 -23.37 -6.61
C LEU A 64 -4.79 -22.71 -6.73
N VAL A 65 -4.83 -21.44 -7.12
CA VAL A 65 -6.07 -20.72 -7.42
C VAL A 65 -5.92 -20.00 -8.76
N GLN A 66 -7.02 -19.55 -9.35
CA GLN A 66 -6.99 -18.68 -10.53
C GLN A 66 -7.90 -17.47 -10.34
N SER A 67 -7.47 -16.33 -10.90
CA SER A 67 -8.21 -15.07 -10.85
C SER A 67 -9.31 -15.05 -11.93
N LEU A 68 -10.58 -15.05 -11.52
CA LEU A 68 -11.74 -14.90 -12.43
C LEU A 68 -11.97 -13.44 -12.82
N SER A 69 -11.71 -12.53 -11.88
CA SER A 69 -11.86 -11.09 -12.04
C SER A 69 -10.67 -10.38 -11.38
N HIS A 70 -10.72 -9.05 -11.24
CA HIS A 70 -9.70 -8.31 -10.50
C HIS A 70 -9.54 -8.83 -9.05
N ASP A 71 -10.64 -9.29 -8.44
CA ASP A 71 -10.71 -9.59 -7.01
C ASP A 71 -11.55 -10.81 -6.63
N THR A 72 -11.73 -11.72 -7.57
CA THR A 72 -12.47 -12.97 -7.36
C THR A 72 -11.59 -14.12 -7.80
N TYR A 73 -11.48 -15.12 -6.95
CA TYR A 73 -10.62 -16.28 -7.16
C TYR A 73 -11.44 -17.57 -7.04
N GLU A 74 -11.03 -18.58 -7.79
CA GLU A 74 -11.51 -19.94 -7.65
C GLU A 74 -10.33 -20.91 -7.54
N MET A 75 -10.59 -22.09 -6.99
CA MET A 75 -9.57 -23.13 -6.88
C MET A 75 -9.35 -23.83 -8.22
N THR A 76 -8.09 -24.10 -8.58
CA THR A 76 -7.76 -24.93 -9.76
C THR A 76 -7.86 -26.42 -9.44
N ASP A 77 -7.84 -27.28 -10.46
CA ASP A 77 -7.75 -28.73 -10.25
C ASP A 77 -6.49 -29.12 -9.46
N PHE A 78 -5.36 -28.47 -9.74
CA PHE A 78 -4.13 -28.66 -8.99
C PHE A 78 -4.27 -28.22 -7.52
N GLY A 79 -4.90 -27.06 -7.29
CA GLY A 79 -5.25 -26.60 -5.95
C GLY A 79 -6.11 -27.58 -5.17
N ARG A 80 -7.06 -28.24 -5.85
CA ARG A 80 -7.94 -29.26 -5.28
C ARG A 80 -7.15 -30.49 -4.85
N SER A 81 -6.31 -31.05 -5.73
CA SER A 81 -5.46 -32.19 -5.39
C SER A 81 -4.52 -31.89 -4.21
N VAL A 82 -3.99 -30.67 -4.11
CA VAL A 82 -3.19 -30.23 -2.95
C VAL A 82 -4.06 -30.10 -1.68
N SER A 83 -5.26 -29.55 -1.79
CA SER A 83 -6.19 -29.41 -0.66
C SER A 83 -6.69 -30.76 -0.12
N GLU A 84 -6.88 -31.74 -0.99
CA GLU A 84 -7.32 -33.11 -0.66
C GLU A 84 -6.15 -34.00 -0.19
N GLY A 85 -4.90 -33.53 -0.34
CA GLY A 85 -3.69 -34.23 0.09
C GLY A 85 -3.17 -35.27 -0.89
N GLU A 86 -3.65 -35.26 -2.13
CA GLU A 86 -3.15 -36.08 -3.23
C GLU A 86 -1.77 -35.61 -3.70
N GLU A 87 -1.58 -34.28 -3.73
CA GLU A 87 -0.33 -33.61 -4.04
C GLU A 87 0.22 -32.89 -2.80
N SER A 88 1.54 -32.84 -2.65
CA SER A 88 2.19 -32.22 -1.50
C SER A 88 3.12 -31.09 -1.92
N LEU A 89 2.95 -29.93 -1.28
CA LEU A 89 3.82 -28.77 -1.45
C LEU A 89 4.51 -28.42 -0.13
N PRO A 90 5.77 -27.95 -0.17
CA PRO A 90 6.47 -27.37 0.96
C PRO A 90 5.60 -26.35 1.69
N SER A 91 5.31 -26.62 2.96
CA SER A 91 4.48 -25.76 3.80
C SER A 91 4.90 -25.87 5.26
N LYS A 92 4.71 -24.78 5.99
CA LYS A 92 4.96 -24.69 7.43
C LYS A 92 3.76 -24.01 8.08
N ASP A 93 3.22 -24.63 9.12
CA ASP A 93 2.05 -24.10 9.87
C ASP A 93 0.85 -23.75 8.96
N GLY A 94 0.66 -24.51 7.87
CA GLY A 94 -0.41 -24.28 6.89
C GLY A 94 -0.15 -23.16 5.88
N LEU A 95 1.01 -22.49 5.93
CA LEU A 95 1.47 -21.53 4.92
C LEU A 95 2.38 -22.21 3.91
N PHE A 96 2.15 -22.01 2.62
CA PHE A 96 3.02 -22.56 1.58
C PHE A 96 4.33 -21.76 1.49
N MET A 97 5.44 -22.47 1.30
CA MET A 97 6.76 -21.88 1.12
C MET A 97 6.94 -21.49 -0.35
N VAL A 98 6.26 -20.41 -0.75
CA VAL A 98 6.14 -19.96 -2.15
C VAL A 98 7.49 -19.87 -2.86
N ALA A 99 8.52 -19.35 -2.17
CA ALA A 99 9.87 -19.22 -2.71
C ALA A 99 10.56 -20.57 -3.01
N GLU A 100 10.15 -21.66 -2.35
CA GLU A 100 10.66 -23.01 -2.62
C GLU A 100 9.88 -23.73 -3.74
N ILE A 101 8.64 -23.30 -4.00
CA ILE A 101 7.73 -23.92 -4.97
C ILE A 101 7.91 -23.32 -6.36
N ASP A 102 8.03 -22.00 -6.44
CA ASP A 102 8.22 -21.26 -7.68
C ASP A 102 9.55 -20.49 -7.62
N ASP A 103 10.64 -21.17 -8.02
CA ASP A 103 12.00 -20.60 -8.16
C ASP A 103 12.14 -19.68 -9.38
N ARG A 104 11.03 -19.35 -10.07
CA ARG A 104 11.01 -18.06 -10.75
C ARG A 104 11.21 -17.04 -9.64
N THR A 105 12.42 -16.53 -9.43
CA THR A 105 12.66 -15.27 -8.72
C THR A 105 11.51 -14.35 -9.10
N PHE A 106 10.66 -13.93 -8.13
CA PHE A 106 9.48 -13.06 -8.34
C PHE A 106 9.59 -12.35 -9.68
N PRO A 107 8.94 -12.85 -10.76
CA PRO A 107 9.42 -12.72 -12.14
C PRO A 107 10.09 -11.38 -12.28
N ASP A 108 11.43 -11.39 -12.39
CA ASP A 108 12.31 -10.21 -12.29
C ASP A 108 11.60 -8.98 -12.82
N SER A 109 10.93 -8.30 -11.89
CA SER A 109 10.24 -7.08 -12.12
C SER A 109 11.10 -6.14 -11.33
N ASN A 110 12.15 -5.66 -12.00
CA ASN A 110 12.91 -4.48 -11.60
C ASN A 110 12.01 -3.22 -11.52
N TRP A 111 10.71 -3.40 -11.27
CA TRP A 111 9.61 -2.47 -11.35
C TRP A 111 8.48 -2.78 -10.33
N HIS A 112 8.81 -3.37 -9.17
CA HIS A 112 7.90 -3.55 -8.01
C HIS A 112 8.58 -3.11 -6.70
N LEU A 113 7.92 -2.28 -5.89
CA LEU A 113 8.35 -1.89 -4.54
C LEU A 113 8.01 -3.02 -3.58
N ASN A 114 8.93 -3.98 -3.45
CA ASN A 114 8.77 -5.16 -2.59
C ASN A 114 9.84 -5.25 -1.49
N ASP A 115 10.88 -4.41 -1.52
CA ASP A 115 11.87 -4.31 -0.45
C ASP A 115 11.64 -3.09 0.45
N PHE A 116 11.18 -3.37 1.68
CA PHE A 116 10.92 -2.38 2.72
C PHE A 116 12.03 -2.31 3.78
N SER A 117 13.17 -2.96 3.60
CA SER A 117 14.23 -3.03 4.62
C SER A 117 14.75 -1.68 5.10
N ASN A 118 14.68 -0.67 4.25
CA ASN A 118 15.12 0.69 4.55
C ASN A 118 14.02 1.58 5.15
N LEU A 119 12.86 1.00 5.49
CA LEU A 119 11.72 1.74 5.99
C LEU A 119 11.03 1.00 7.14
N ASP A 120 10.71 1.74 8.20
CA ASP A 120 9.85 1.31 9.30
C ASP A 120 9.04 2.49 9.83
N GLY A 121 8.19 2.23 10.83
CA GLY A 121 7.40 3.28 11.48
C GLY A 121 8.25 4.45 12.00
N GLU A 122 9.37 4.15 12.65
CA GLU A 122 10.30 5.15 13.18
C GLU A 122 10.88 6.02 12.05
N THR A 123 11.31 5.41 10.94
CA THR A 123 11.85 6.12 9.78
C THR A 123 10.81 7.03 9.15
N ILE A 124 9.55 6.59 9.03
CA ILE A 124 8.47 7.43 8.49
C ILE A 124 8.18 8.63 9.41
N ILE A 125 8.22 8.43 10.74
CA ILE A 125 8.09 9.51 11.73
C ILE A 125 9.26 10.48 11.62
N ALA A 126 10.49 9.98 11.53
CA ALA A 126 11.70 10.79 11.36
C ALA A 126 11.64 11.64 10.09
N VAL A 127 11.17 11.10 8.96
CA VAL A 127 10.96 11.87 7.73
C VAL A 127 9.96 13.01 7.93
N ASN A 128 8.92 12.85 8.76
CA ASN A 128 8.01 13.96 9.06
C ASN A 128 8.68 15.01 9.98
N PHE A 129 9.55 14.58 10.90
CA PHE A 129 10.38 15.50 11.69
C PHE A 129 11.39 16.28 10.84
N ASP A 130 11.99 15.67 9.82
CA ASP A 130 12.89 16.39 8.91
C ASP A 130 12.16 17.51 8.16
N ILE A 131 10.89 17.30 7.78
CA ILE A 131 10.09 18.32 7.08
C ILE A 131 9.72 19.49 8.01
N ILE A 132 9.45 19.24 9.29
CA ILE A 132 9.12 20.32 10.25
C ILE A 132 10.36 21.14 10.64
N ASP A 133 11.55 20.53 10.55
CA ASP A 133 12.83 21.18 10.85
C ASP A 133 13.44 21.92 9.65
N ASP A 134 12.95 21.64 8.43
CA ASP A 134 13.39 22.33 7.22
C ASP A 134 12.76 23.73 7.12
N SER A 135 13.58 24.76 7.35
CA SER A 135 13.18 26.17 7.25
C SER A 135 12.72 26.61 5.84
N ALA A 136 13.05 25.84 4.79
CA ALA A 136 12.58 26.12 3.43
C ALA A 136 11.13 25.64 3.19
N GLU A 137 10.62 24.76 4.06
CA GLU A 137 9.32 24.14 3.94
C GLU A 137 8.33 24.74 4.94
N GLU A 138 7.17 25.20 4.47
CA GLU A 138 6.11 25.66 5.37
C GLU A 138 5.43 24.45 6.02
N TYR A 139 5.41 24.39 7.36
CA TYR A 139 4.72 23.34 8.14
C TYR A 139 3.60 23.95 8.98
N GLY A 140 2.40 23.37 8.91
CA GLY A 140 1.24 23.80 9.67
C GLY A 140 1.32 23.41 11.15
N TRP A 141 1.20 24.40 12.05
CA TRP A 141 1.24 24.19 13.50
C TRP A 141 -0.15 23.89 14.08
N ILE A 142 -0.24 22.93 14.99
CA ILE A 142 -1.46 22.68 15.77
C ILE A 142 -1.64 23.80 16.80
N GLN A 143 -2.71 24.59 16.68
CA GLN A 143 -3.01 25.71 17.59
C GLN A 143 -1.80 26.65 17.77
N ASP A 144 -1.06 26.91 16.69
CA ASP A 144 0.15 27.74 16.68
C ASP A 144 1.24 27.29 17.67
N SER A 145 1.26 26.00 18.05
CA SER A 145 2.19 25.43 19.03
C SER A 145 3.12 24.39 18.40
N PRO A 146 4.42 24.71 18.25
CA PRO A 146 5.43 23.75 17.81
C PRO A 146 5.52 22.52 18.72
N GLU A 147 5.46 22.73 20.04
CA GLU A 147 5.54 21.68 21.05
C GLU A 147 4.41 20.66 20.92
N LYS A 148 3.15 21.13 20.81
CA LYS A 148 1.99 20.25 20.59
C LYS A 148 2.11 19.49 19.27
N THR A 149 2.61 20.15 18.24
CA THR A 149 2.79 19.55 16.90
C THR A 149 3.81 18.43 16.93
N ARG A 150 4.99 18.67 17.50
CA ARG A 150 6.05 17.65 17.67
C ARG A 150 5.60 16.49 18.54
N HIS A 151 4.91 16.77 19.65
CA HIS A 151 4.35 15.73 20.50
C HIS A 151 3.32 14.87 19.75
N LYS A 152 2.48 15.46 18.89
CA LYS A 152 1.51 14.72 18.08
C LYS A 152 2.20 13.83 17.03
N ILE A 153 3.26 14.32 16.39
CA ILE A 153 4.07 13.54 15.43
C ILE A 153 4.75 12.36 16.13
N GLY A 154 5.40 12.60 17.28
CA GLY A 154 6.09 11.55 18.03
C GLY A 154 5.17 10.48 18.63
N ASN A 155 3.87 10.76 18.76
CA ASN A 155 2.87 9.80 19.24
C ASN A 155 2.15 9.04 18.10
N VAL A 156 2.58 9.20 16.85
CA VAL A 156 2.05 8.37 15.75
C VAL A 156 2.41 6.91 16.01
N SER A 157 1.43 6.01 15.86
CA SER A 157 1.60 4.59 16.11
C SER A 157 2.54 3.97 15.07
N GLU A 158 3.74 3.57 15.50
CA GLU A 158 4.66 2.81 14.66
C GLU A 158 4.04 1.50 14.18
N THR A 159 3.17 0.88 14.99
CA THR A 159 2.49 -0.37 14.62
C THR A 159 1.54 -0.15 13.44
N ASP A 160 0.83 0.98 13.42
CA ASP A 160 -0.05 1.36 12.31
C ASP A 160 0.73 1.68 11.04
N LEU A 161 1.88 2.35 11.17
CA LEU A 161 2.78 2.59 10.03
C LEU A 161 3.37 1.29 9.50
N ASN A 162 3.89 0.43 10.38
CA ASN A 162 4.37 -0.91 10.08
C ASN A 162 3.31 -1.76 9.38
N ARG A 163 2.04 -1.61 9.77
CA ARG A 163 0.92 -2.29 9.12
C ARG A 163 0.78 -1.93 7.64
N ILE A 164 1.02 -0.67 7.24
CA ILE A 164 0.96 -0.27 5.83
C ILE A 164 1.96 -1.07 5.00
N MET A 165 3.21 -1.17 5.48
CA MET A 165 4.28 -1.90 4.78
C MET A 165 3.98 -3.40 4.72
N ARG A 166 3.44 -3.98 5.79
CA ARG A 166 3.07 -5.41 5.83
C ARG A 166 1.90 -5.76 4.92
N GLU A 167 0.95 -4.84 4.75
CA GLU A 167 -0.28 -5.07 3.97
C GLU A 167 -0.23 -4.39 2.58
N PHE A 168 0.94 -3.91 2.19
CA PHE A 168 1.14 -3.16 0.95
C PHE A 168 0.95 -4.05 -0.30
N PRO A 169 0.28 -3.56 -1.36
CA PRO A 169 0.16 -4.30 -2.61
C PRO A 169 1.49 -4.37 -3.38
N THR A 170 2.28 -5.42 -3.14
CA THR A 170 3.64 -5.60 -3.70
C THR A 170 3.71 -6.20 -5.12
N HIS A 171 2.57 -6.51 -5.74
CA HIS A 171 2.48 -7.21 -7.03
C HIS A 171 2.08 -6.31 -8.21
N GLU A 172 1.72 -5.06 -7.98
CA GLU A 172 1.32 -4.14 -9.07
C GLU A 172 2.55 -3.45 -9.69
N PRO A 173 2.53 -2.90 -10.92
CA PRO A 173 3.68 -2.15 -11.42
C PRO A 173 3.98 -0.87 -10.60
N ILE A 174 5.22 -0.34 -10.62
CA ILE A 174 5.62 0.86 -9.82
C ILE A 174 4.58 1.98 -9.87
N PRO A 175 4.05 2.44 -11.02
CA PRO A 175 3.12 3.57 -11.03
C PRO A 175 1.88 3.35 -10.14
N GLN A 176 1.38 2.12 -10.12
CA GLN A 176 0.26 1.71 -9.30
C GLN A 176 0.66 1.57 -7.84
N GLN A 177 1.81 0.95 -7.54
CA GLN A 177 2.31 0.83 -6.17
C GLN A 177 2.61 2.20 -5.55
N SER A 178 3.28 3.09 -6.29
CA SER A 178 3.51 4.48 -5.89
C SER A 178 2.19 5.20 -5.60
N ALA A 179 1.15 4.96 -6.39
CA ALA A 179 -0.17 5.53 -6.13
C ALA A 179 -0.83 4.97 -4.86
N HIS A 180 -0.75 3.66 -4.62
CA HIS A 180 -1.21 3.04 -3.38
C HIS A 180 -0.45 3.56 -2.16
N TRP A 181 0.86 3.74 -2.28
CA TRP A 181 1.72 4.25 -1.20
C TRP A 181 1.31 5.65 -0.77
N VAL A 182 1.21 6.57 -1.75
CA VAL A 182 0.80 7.94 -1.44
C VAL A 182 -0.64 8.00 -0.98
N ARG A 183 -1.54 7.20 -1.56
CA ARG A 183 -2.92 7.07 -1.09
C ARG A 183 -2.99 6.61 0.36
N ALA A 184 -2.21 5.60 0.75
CA ALA A 184 -2.24 5.05 2.11
C ALA A 184 -1.84 6.11 3.14
N ILE A 185 -0.66 6.70 2.99
CA ILE A 185 -0.12 7.68 3.95
C ILE A 185 -0.95 8.97 3.94
N ALA A 186 -1.25 9.52 2.76
CA ALA A 186 -1.98 10.77 2.67
C ALA A 186 -3.47 10.63 3.01
N GLY A 187 -4.05 9.45 2.76
CA GLY A 187 -5.44 9.13 3.06
C GLY A 187 -5.68 8.88 4.55
N LEU A 188 -4.87 8.00 5.17
CA LEU A 188 -4.94 7.73 6.61
C LEU A 188 -4.55 8.94 7.46
N HIS A 189 -3.74 9.85 6.89
CA HIS A 189 -3.47 11.17 7.45
C HIS A 189 -2.91 11.12 8.89
N PHE A 190 -1.88 10.30 9.10
CA PHE A 190 -1.23 10.08 10.40
C PHE A 190 -0.72 11.35 11.05
N PHE A 191 -0.19 12.28 10.25
CA PHE A 191 0.49 13.46 10.73
C PHE A 191 -0.43 14.69 10.74
N PRO A 192 -0.16 15.68 11.60
CA PRO A 192 -0.91 16.94 11.62
C PRO A 192 -0.87 17.69 10.29
N ASP A 193 0.30 17.68 9.63
CA ASP A 193 0.52 18.25 8.32
C ASP A 193 1.58 17.43 7.55
N ALA A 194 1.88 17.84 6.32
CA ALA A 194 2.91 17.28 5.46
C ALA A 194 2.69 15.81 5.05
N ASN A 195 1.51 15.21 5.23
CA ASN A 195 1.24 13.82 4.87
C ASN A 195 1.62 13.46 3.41
N HIS A 196 1.32 14.33 2.44
CA HIS A 196 1.74 14.11 1.04
C HIS A 196 3.25 14.19 0.87
N ARG A 197 3.93 15.13 1.54
CA ARG A 197 5.39 15.27 1.50
C ARG A 197 6.07 14.06 2.14
N THR A 198 5.62 13.63 3.32
CA THR A 198 6.08 12.40 3.97
C THR A 198 5.88 11.18 3.07
N ALA A 199 4.72 11.06 2.42
CA ALA A 199 4.46 9.97 1.50
C ALA A 199 5.42 9.96 0.30
N MET A 200 5.68 11.12 -0.31
CA MET A 200 6.62 11.26 -1.43
C MET A 200 8.08 11.02 -1.03
N ASN A 201 8.49 11.50 0.14
CA ASN A 201 9.85 11.31 0.66
C ASN A 201 10.11 9.84 1.01
N THR A 202 9.17 9.18 1.70
CA THR A 202 9.26 7.74 2.01
C THR A 202 9.16 6.87 0.75
N LEU A 203 8.33 7.26 -0.23
CA LEU A 203 8.33 6.62 -1.54
C LEU A 203 9.69 6.78 -2.24
N SER A 204 10.35 7.92 -2.09
CA SER A 204 11.68 8.13 -2.66
C SER A 204 12.74 7.24 -2.00
N VAL A 205 12.61 6.94 -0.71
CA VAL A 205 13.45 5.94 -0.01
C VAL A 205 13.22 4.55 -0.61
N LEU A 206 11.96 4.13 -0.78
CA LEU A 206 11.63 2.84 -1.40
C LEU A 206 12.04 2.78 -2.88
N TYR A 207 11.90 3.87 -3.62
CA TYR A 207 12.27 3.89 -5.05
C TYR A 207 13.78 3.70 -5.25
N ARG A 208 14.60 4.24 -4.33
CA ARG A 208 16.06 4.10 -4.36
C ARG A 208 16.55 2.67 -4.08
N THR A 209 15.74 1.79 -3.49
CA THR A 209 16.12 0.37 -3.37
C THR A 209 16.00 -0.37 -4.69
N LEU A 210 15.15 0.12 -5.60
CA LEU A 210 14.95 -0.47 -6.93
C LEU A 210 15.81 0.18 -8.01
N MET A 211 15.95 1.50 -7.97
CA MET A 211 16.56 2.29 -9.03
C MET A 211 17.69 3.14 -8.45
N ASP A 212 18.86 3.13 -9.10
CA ASP A 212 20.01 3.97 -8.74
C ASP A 212 19.79 5.42 -9.19
N GLY A 213 18.74 6.06 -8.68
CA GLY A 213 18.32 7.41 -9.05
C GLY A 213 17.17 7.95 -8.21
N PRO A 214 16.95 9.27 -8.21
CA PRO A 214 15.83 9.88 -7.51
C PRO A 214 14.50 9.49 -8.17
N LEU A 215 13.43 9.44 -7.37
CA LEU A 215 12.07 9.37 -7.86
C LEU A 215 11.81 10.58 -8.79
N PRO A 216 11.40 10.38 -10.05
CA PRO A 216 11.05 11.49 -10.94
C PRO A 216 9.91 12.33 -10.36
N ILE A 217 10.13 13.64 -10.23
CA ILE A 217 9.11 14.60 -9.79
C ILE A 217 8.74 15.47 -10.99
N GLY A 218 7.45 15.48 -11.34
CA GLY A 218 6.90 16.28 -12.42
C GLY A 218 6.63 17.72 -12.00
N ASP A 219 6.59 18.61 -13.01
CA ASP A 219 6.30 20.04 -12.87
C ASP A 219 4.92 20.36 -12.25
N ASN A 220 3.98 19.42 -12.31
CA ASN A 220 2.60 19.60 -11.84
C ASN A 220 2.33 19.00 -10.44
N ILE A 221 3.34 18.66 -9.65
CA ILE A 221 3.15 18.03 -8.33
C ILE A 221 2.27 18.86 -7.38
N GLY A 222 2.42 20.19 -7.36
CA GLY A 222 1.64 21.08 -6.49
C GLY A 222 0.13 21.00 -6.78
N ARG A 223 -0.22 20.99 -8.07
CA ARG A 223 -1.58 20.76 -8.56
C ARG A 223 -2.11 19.38 -8.16
N VAL A 224 -1.32 18.33 -8.33
CA VAL A 224 -1.71 16.95 -7.96
C VAL A 224 -1.97 16.85 -6.46
N VAL A 225 -1.20 17.53 -5.62
CA VAL A 225 -1.45 17.62 -4.17
C VAL A 225 -2.80 18.31 -3.89
N LEU A 226 -3.15 19.38 -4.60
CA LEU A 226 -4.47 20.02 -4.44
C LEU A 226 -5.62 19.09 -4.84
N GLU A 227 -5.52 18.41 -5.98
CA GLU A 227 -6.51 17.42 -6.42
C GLU A 227 -6.64 16.27 -5.42
N SER A 228 -5.52 15.80 -4.89
CA SER A 228 -5.43 14.77 -3.85
C SER A 228 -6.09 15.21 -2.54
N LYS A 229 -5.89 16.47 -2.11
CA LYS A 229 -6.57 17.04 -0.94
C LYS A 229 -8.09 17.09 -1.15
N ILE A 230 -8.56 17.49 -2.33
CA ILE A 230 -9.99 17.52 -2.66
C ILE A 230 -10.57 16.10 -2.67
N ALA A 231 -9.90 15.16 -3.34
CA ALA A 231 -10.33 13.77 -3.40
C ALA A 231 -10.43 13.15 -2.00
N ARG A 232 -9.43 13.40 -1.14
CA ARG A 232 -9.43 12.95 0.26
C ARG A 232 -10.62 13.48 1.05
N VAL A 233 -10.94 14.77 0.90
CA VAL A 233 -12.00 15.43 1.69
C VAL A 233 -13.40 15.05 1.19
N LEU A 234 -13.59 14.93 -0.12
CA LEU A 234 -14.94 14.83 -0.72
C LEU A 234 -15.30 13.44 -1.25
N LEU A 235 -14.32 12.63 -1.65
CA LEU A 235 -14.55 11.49 -2.55
C LEU A 235 -14.05 10.15 -2.01
N THR A 236 -13.31 10.13 -0.90
CA THR A 236 -12.66 8.90 -0.42
C THR A 236 -12.68 8.79 1.10
N ASP A 237 -12.96 7.58 1.59
CA ASP A 237 -12.72 7.15 2.96
C ASP A 237 -11.59 6.12 2.94
N VAL A 238 -10.41 6.50 3.43
CA VAL A 238 -9.23 5.63 3.46
C VAL A 238 -9.08 5.05 4.86
N ARG A 239 -9.15 3.73 4.91
CA ARG A 239 -9.02 2.91 6.11
C ARG A 239 -8.10 1.72 5.84
N PHE A 240 -7.61 1.06 6.89
CA PHE A 240 -6.75 -0.10 6.74
C PHE A 240 -7.40 -1.24 5.92
N ASP A 241 -8.69 -1.52 6.07
CA ASP A 241 -9.41 -2.53 5.26
C ASP A 241 -9.59 -2.13 3.79
N THR A 242 -9.19 -0.91 3.40
CA THR A 242 -9.41 -0.36 2.06
C THR A 242 -8.12 0.07 1.36
N LEU A 243 -6.95 -0.35 1.85
CA LEU A 243 -5.64 0.09 1.31
C LEU A 243 -5.49 -0.18 -0.19
N TRP A 244 -6.11 -1.25 -0.69
CA TRP A 244 -6.07 -1.68 -2.10
C TRP A 244 -7.05 -0.94 -3.03
N LYS A 245 -7.99 -0.15 -2.50
CA LYS A 245 -9.04 0.45 -3.33
C LYS A 245 -8.46 1.46 -4.34
N ARG A 246 -8.90 1.34 -5.60
CA ARG A 246 -8.53 2.24 -6.69
C ARG A 246 -9.50 3.43 -6.84
N ASP A 247 -9.76 4.10 -5.72
CA ASP A 247 -10.70 5.22 -5.60
C ASP A 247 -10.18 6.54 -6.20
N ALA A 248 -10.92 7.64 -6.02
CA ALA A 248 -10.55 8.94 -6.58
C ALA A 248 -9.14 9.42 -6.15
N LEU A 249 -8.73 9.14 -4.90
CA LEU A 249 -7.41 9.49 -4.39
C LEU A 249 -6.33 8.66 -5.07
N TYR A 250 -6.54 7.34 -5.22
CA TYR A 250 -5.65 6.48 -6.02
C TYR A 250 -5.51 6.99 -7.46
N GLN A 251 -6.63 7.32 -8.12
CA GLN A 251 -6.60 7.71 -9.53
C GLN A 251 -5.83 9.02 -9.76
N VAL A 252 -5.86 9.95 -8.81
CA VAL A 252 -5.05 11.18 -8.88
C VAL A 252 -3.56 10.84 -8.93
N TRP A 253 -3.09 10.01 -8.00
CA TRP A 253 -1.68 9.63 -7.92
C TRP A 253 -1.25 8.68 -9.03
N HIS A 254 -2.09 7.72 -9.40
CA HIS A 254 -1.79 6.78 -10.47
C HIS A 254 -1.60 7.49 -11.81
N ARG A 255 -2.44 8.48 -12.14
CA ARG A 255 -2.24 9.31 -13.33
C ARG A 255 -0.93 10.08 -13.27
N TYR A 256 -0.61 10.68 -12.12
CA TYR A 256 0.65 11.40 -11.94
C TYR A 256 1.86 10.48 -12.15
N PHE A 257 1.89 9.32 -11.50
CA PHE A 257 2.99 8.37 -11.61
C PHE A 257 3.11 7.75 -13.00
N ARG A 258 2.00 7.47 -13.69
CA ARG A 258 2.06 7.06 -15.11
C ARG A 258 2.69 8.12 -15.99
N ARG A 259 2.37 9.40 -15.78
CA ARG A 259 2.97 10.51 -16.52
C ARG A 259 4.47 10.60 -16.27
N VAL A 260 4.91 10.60 -15.00
CA VAL A 260 6.32 10.87 -14.67
C VAL A 260 7.23 9.64 -14.80
N LEU A 261 6.70 8.42 -14.65
CA LEU A 261 7.48 7.17 -14.76
C LEU A 261 7.39 6.51 -16.14
N CYS A 262 6.28 6.67 -16.86
CA CYS A 262 6.04 5.97 -18.13
C CYS A 262 5.95 6.93 -19.33
N GLY A 263 5.91 8.24 -19.12
CA GLY A 263 5.70 9.21 -20.20
C GLY A 263 4.26 9.23 -20.73
N ASP A 264 3.34 8.55 -20.06
CA ASP A 264 1.92 8.52 -20.43
C ASP A 264 1.26 9.86 -20.10
N GLY A 265 1.23 10.77 -21.07
CA GLY A 265 0.71 12.12 -20.93
C GLY A 265 -0.46 12.38 -21.85
N ASP A 266 -1.67 11.95 -21.48
CA ASP A 266 -2.87 12.44 -22.15
C ASP A 266 -3.12 13.90 -21.75
N LYS A 267 -3.20 14.81 -22.73
CA LYS A 267 -3.35 16.25 -22.49
C LYS A 267 -4.77 16.54 -22.00
N ARG A 268 -5.00 16.46 -20.69
CA ARG A 268 -6.27 16.87 -20.10
C ARG A 268 -6.37 18.38 -19.96
N HIS A 269 -7.58 18.90 -20.16
CA HIS A 269 -7.91 20.24 -19.69
C HIS A 269 -7.89 20.24 -18.17
N GLU A 270 -6.90 20.92 -17.63
CA GLU A 270 -6.50 20.85 -16.23
C GLU A 270 -6.97 22.14 -15.53
N PRO A 271 -7.98 22.12 -14.63
CA PRO A 271 -8.44 23.32 -13.90
C PRO A 271 -7.28 24.10 -13.27
N PRO A 272 -7.18 25.43 -13.43
CA PRO A 272 -6.11 26.21 -12.80
C PRO A 272 -6.04 26.01 -11.27
N GLU A 273 -4.84 26.07 -10.69
CA GLU A 273 -4.63 25.83 -9.24
C GLU A 273 -5.50 26.72 -8.34
N HIS A 274 -5.71 27.99 -8.73
CA HIS A 274 -6.57 28.90 -7.95
C HIS A 274 -8.00 28.37 -7.82
N LYS A 275 -8.54 27.68 -8.84
CA LYS A 275 -9.87 27.07 -8.77
C LYS A 275 -9.88 25.88 -7.82
N LEU A 276 -8.82 25.06 -7.84
CA LEU A 276 -8.68 23.93 -6.91
C LEU A 276 -8.60 24.41 -5.46
N ARG A 277 -7.84 25.48 -5.19
CA ARG A 277 -7.77 26.09 -3.85
C ARG A 277 -9.13 26.60 -3.39
N LEU A 278 -9.90 27.22 -4.27
CA LEU A 278 -11.26 27.69 -3.95
C LEU A 278 -12.20 26.53 -3.61
N ILE A 279 -12.18 25.45 -4.38
CA ILE A 279 -12.95 24.22 -4.09
C ILE A 279 -12.55 23.64 -2.73
N LEU A 280 -11.25 23.54 -2.47
CA LEU A 280 -10.74 22.97 -1.21
C LEU A 280 -11.14 23.81 0.00
N ASN A 281 -11.06 25.13 -0.09
CA ASN A 281 -11.47 26.03 0.98
C ASN A 281 -12.98 25.91 1.24
N TYR A 282 -13.80 25.93 0.19
CA TYR A 282 -15.25 25.74 0.32
C TYR A 282 -15.61 24.39 0.96
N ALA A 283 -14.92 23.31 0.57
CA ALA A 283 -15.12 21.99 1.17
C ALA A 283 -14.79 21.97 2.67
N ARG A 284 -13.75 22.69 3.10
CA ARG A 284 -13.34 22.81 4.52
C ARG A 284 -14.25 23.68 5.37
N GLU A 285 -15.02 24.59 4.76
CA GLU A 285 -15.96 25.46 5.47
C GLU A 285 -17.30 24.76 5.76
N ILE A 286 -17.66 23.75 4.95
CA ILE A 286 -18.96 23.09 5.00
C ILE A 286 -18.94 21.76 5.78
N LEU A 287 -17.79 21.09 5.80
CA LEU A 287 -17.56 19.80 6.47
C LEU A 287 -16.89 20.00 7.82
#